data_AF-A0AAW1D2F0-F1
#
_entry.id   AF-A0AAW1D2F0-F1
#
_cell.length_a   1.000
_cell.length_b   1.000
_cell.length_c   1.000
_cell.angle_alpha   90.00
_cell.angle_beta   90.00
_cell.angle_gamma   90.00
#
_symmetry.space_group_name_H-M   'P 1'
#
loop_
_entity.id
_entity.type
_entity.pdbx_description
1 polymer ?
#
loop_
_entity_poly.entity_id
_entity_poly.type
_entity_poly.pdbx_seq_one_letter_code
_entity_poly.pdbx_strand_id
1 'polypeptide(L)'
;MYTYSVSGYDVNNKRFSPCSLRSIRKVLQAKSGRCFSEPEESFCGNLRVEGDEECDAGLLGTEDNDACCDKVCKLRRNQGAVCSDKNSPCCHNCRYLPAGNKCREAQYATCEQESRCSGKGAECPKSAPMTDGTECLERGKCRMGKCIPYCETQSLQSCMCDTIGDACKRCCRMNLNDTCFPVTPHDILPDGTPCIHGFCNNGVCEKTIQDVVERFWDIIEDININKVLLILRDNVVGAVIIVTTLIWVPASCLINYIDKKRLRAPDRDYLLRRDDPWNAPDAKRVICMKVPHRNNPQAM
;
A
#
# COMPACT_ATOMS: atom_id res chain seq x y z
N MET A 1 -3.96 -3.32 7.80
CA MET A 1 -3.46 -3.76 6.50
C MET A 1 -2.34 -4.72 6.78
N TYR A 2 -2.43 -5.93 6.24
CA TYR A 2 -1.48 -7.00 6.56
C TYR A 2 -0.30 -6.91 5.60
N THR A 3 0.92 -7.14 6.10
CA THR A 3 2.16 -6.97 5.35
C THR A 3 2.45 -8.11 4.38
N TYR A 4 1.65 -9.19 4.44
CA TYR A 4 1.86 -10.42 3.70
C TYR A 4 0.60 -10.84 2.95
N SER A 5 0.77 -11.77 2.00
CA SER A 5 -0.35 -12.35 1.25
C SER A 5 -1.34 -13.02 2.18
N VAL A 6 -2.63 -12.88 1.86
CA VAL A 6 -3.74 -13.52 2.58
C VAL A 6 -4.56 -14.31 1.59
N SER A 7 -5.13 -15.43 2.03
CA SER A 7 -5.93 -16.33 1.19
C SER A 7 -7.25 -15.70 0.71
N GLY A 8 -7.73 -14.64 1.37
CA GLY A 8 -8.91 -13.88 0.95
C GLY A 8 -10.25 -14.46 1.43
N TYR A 9 -10.22 -15.57 2.17
CA TYR A 9 -11.41 -16.24 2.71
C TYR A 9 -11.99 -15.56 3.94
N ASP A 10 -11.13 -14.97 4.78
CA ASP A 10 -11.57 -14.38 6.03
C ASP A 10 -12.31 -13.08 5.79
N VAL A 11 -13.35 -12.84 6.60
CA VAL A 11 -14.19 -11.64 6.53
C VAL A 11 -13.33 -10.36 6.64
N ASN A 12 -12.23 -10.42 7.38
CA ASN A 12 -11.32 -9.30 7.59
C ASN A 12 -10.33 -9.09 6.43
N ASN A 13 -10.14 -10.04 5.51
CA ASN A 13 -9.31 -9.82 4.31
C ASN A 13 -9.93 -8.78 3.36
N LYS A 14 -11.24 -8.56 3.45
CA LYS A 14 -11.99 -7.59 2.64
C LYS A 14 -12.22 -6.25 3.33
N ARG A 15 -11.63 -6.03 4.51
CA ARG A 15 -11.87 -4.84 5.33
C ARG A 15 -10.56 -4.26 5.85
N PHE A 16 -10.50 -2.94 5.93
CA PHE A 16 -9.40 -2.28 6.63
C PHE A 16 -9.57 -2.41 8.14
N SER A 17 -8.46 -2.56 8.87
CA SER A 17 -8.47 -2.52 10.33
C SER A 17 -8.68 -1.09 10.84
N PRO A 18 -9.11 -0.91 12.12
CA PRO A 18 -9.28 0.42 12.71
C PRO A 18 -8.01 1.29 12.68
N CYS A 19 -6.82 0.68 12.74
CA CYS A 19 -5.55 1.40 12.60
C CYS A 19 -5.36 1.96 11.19
N SER A 20 -5.62 1.13 10.16
CA SER A 20 -5.56 1.56 8.76
C SER A 20 -6.58 2.67 8.47
N LEU A 21 -7.82 2.52 8.93
CA LEU A 21 -8.87 3.53 8.74
C LEU A 21 -8.49 4.89 9.35
N ARG A 22 -7.94 4.90 10.57
CA ARG A 22 -7.46 6.13 11.23
C ARG A 22 -6.35 6.81 10.42
N SER A 23 -5.39 6.03 9.91
CA SER A 23 -4.29 6.55 9.09
C SER A 23 -4.79 7.10 7.75
N ILE A 24 -5.59 6.33 7.02
CA ILE A 24 -6.20 6.72 5.74
C ILE A 24 -7.00 8.01 5.91
N ARG A 25 -7.84 8.10 6.96
CA ARG A 25 -8.65 9.30 7.23
C ARG A 25 -7.79 10.56 7.39
N LYS A 26 -6.69 10.51 8.15
CA LYS A 26 -5.79 11.66 8.34
C LYS A 26 -5.19 12.12 7.01
N VAL A 27 -4.78 11.17 6.16
CA VAL A 27 -4.22 11.48 4.84
C VAL A 27 -5.27 12.10 3.94
N LEU A 28 -6.48 11.53 3.87
CA LEU A 28 -7.58 12.06 3.08
C LEU A 28 -7.94 13.48 3.52
N GLN A 29 -8.11 13.74 4.83
CA GLN A 29 -8.42 15.07 5.35
C GLN A 29 -7.38 16.13 4.99
N ALA A 30 -6.10 15.77 4.93
CA ALA A 30 -5.01 16.71 4.66
C ALA A 30 -4.71 16.89 3.16
N LYS A 31 -5.05 15.90 2.32
CA LYS A 31 -4.55 15.83 0.93
C LYS A 31 -5.62 15.61 -0.14
N SER A 32 -6.84 15.19 0.19
CA SER A 32 -7.85 14.87 -0.83
C SER A 32 -8.13 16.03 -1.77
N GLY A 33 -8.33 17.24 -1.23
CA GLY A 33 -8.61 18.45 -2.03
C GLY A 33 -7.47 18.92 -2.95
N ARG A 34 -6.31 18.23 -2.98
CA ARG A 34 -5.22 18.55 -3.91
C ARG A 34 -5.37 17.89 -5.28
N CYS A 35 -6.00 16.71 -5.34
CA CYS A 35 -6.03 15.91 -6.57
C CYS A 35 -7.25 15.00 -6.71
N PHE A 36 -8.11 14.89 -5.69
CA PHE A 36 -9.37 14.17 -5.86
C PHE A 36 -10.33 15.11 -6.59
N SER A 37 -10.83 14.65 -7.72
CA SER A 37 -11.98 15.25 -8.40
C SER A 37 -13.27 14.67 -7.85
N GLU A 38 -14.39 15.29 -8.19
CA GLU A 38 -15.68 14.60 -8.09
C GLU A 38 -15.61 13.32 -8.95
N PRO A 39 -16.24 12.21 -8.52
CA PRO A 39 -16.32 11.00 -9.33
C PRO A 39 -16.95 11.36 -10.67
N GLU A 40 -16.18 11.29 -11.75
CA GLU A 40 -16.76 11.30 -13.10
C GLU A 40 -17.50 9.98 -13.27
N GLU A 41 -18.78 10.03 -13.66
CA GLU A 41 -19.61 8.82 -13.79
C GLU A 41 -19.15 7.90 -14.94
N SER A 42 -18.36 8.43 -15.88
CA SER A 42 -17.79 7.70 -17.02
C SER A 42 -16.61 8.47 -17.62
N PHE A 43 -15.53 7.78 -18.00
CA PHE A 43 -14.40 8.37 -18.72
C PHE A 43 -14.09 7.57 -19.99
N CYS A 44 -14.42 8.15 -21.14
CA CYS A 44 -14.18 7.52 -22.44
C CYS A 44 -12.68 7.54 -22.79
N GLY A 45 -12.05 6.36 -22.81
CA GLY A 45 -10.65 6.17 -23.18
C GLY A 45 -9.81 5.43 -22.14
N ASN A 46 -10.41 4.92 -21.05
CA ASN A 46 -9.73 4.13 -20.02
C ASN A 46 -9.86 2.60 -20.21
N LEU A 47 -10.45 2.16 -21.34
CA LEU A 47 -10.73 0.77 -21.72
C LEU A 47 -11.83 0.10 -20.87
N ARG A 48 -12.63 0.88 -20.14
CA ARG A 48 -13.73 0.36 -19.33
C ARG A 48 -15.02 1.05 -19.71
N VAL A 49 -16.05 0.23 -19.96
CA VAL A 49 -17.38 0.73 -20.25
C VAL A 49 -18.01 1.21 -18.94
N GLU A 50 -18.26 2.52 -18.85
CA GLU A 50 -18.81 3.18 -17.67
C GLU A 50 -19.99 4.10 -18.06
N GLY A 51 -20.94 4.31 -17.16
CA GLY A 51 -22.10 5.19 -17.39
C GLY A 51 -22.90 4.86 -18.66
N ASP A 52 -22.96 5.82 -19.59
CA ASP A 52 -23.73 5.73 -20.85
C ASP A 52 -22.90 5.20 -22.03
N GLU A 53 -21.67 4.75 -21.82
CA GLU A 53 -20.81 4.20 -22.88
C GLU A 53 -21.32 2.83 -23.37
N GLU A 54 -21.19 2.56 -24.68
CA GLU A 54 -21.51 1.23 -25.23
C GLU A 54 -20.24 0.38 -25.44
N CYS A 55 -19.08 1.03 -25.50
CA CYS A 55 -17.75 0.46 -25.68
C CYS A 55 -16.71 1.51 -25.32
N ASP A 56 -15.48 1.09 -25.06
CA ASP A 56 -14.32 1.96 -24.87
C ASP A 56 -13.08 1.31 -25.50
N ALA A 57 -12.63 1.89 -26.63
CA ALA A 57 -11.45 1.46 -27.37
C ALA A 57 -10.12 1.95 -26.78
N GLY A 58 -10.15 2.78 -25.74
CA GLY A 58 -8.99 3.49 -25.23
C GLY A 58 -8.73 4.81 -25.96
N LEU A 59 -7.63 5.48 -25.58
CA LEU A 59 -7.28 6.79 -26.11
C LEU A 59 -6.91 6.75 -27.60
N LEU A 60 -7.44 7.69 -28.37
CA LEU A 60 -7.17 7.83 -29.80
C LEU A 60 -5.68 8.01 -30.14
N GLY A 61 -5.20 7.21 -31.09
CA GLY A 61 -3.82 7.30 -31.59
C GLY A 61 -2.88 6.22 -31.05
N THR A 62 -3.36 5.35 -30.16
CA THR A 62 -2.68 4.08 -29.84
C THR A 62 -2.96 3.05 -30.94
N GLU A 63 -1.98 2.20 -31.27
CA GLU A 63 -2.04 1.25 -32.41
C GLU A 63 -3.15 0.19 -32.31
N ASP A 64 -3.86 0.14 -31.19
CA ASP A 64 -4.79 -0.92 -30.80
C ASP A 64 -6.26 -0.48 -30.84
N ASN A 65 -6.66 0.16 -31.94
CA ASN A 65 -8.00 0.75 -32.08
C ASN A 65 -9.07 -0.32 -32.36
N ASP A 66 -10.08 -0.44 -31.49
CA ASP A 66 -11.22 -1.33 -31.69
C ASP A 66 -12.06 -0.88 -32.90
N ALA A 67 -12.12 -1.70 -33.95
CA ALA A 67 -12.90 -1.40 -35.15
C ALA A 67 -14.41 -1.30 -34.89
N CYS A 68 -14.89 -1.82 -33.77
CA CYS A 68 -16.30 -1.86 -33.40
C CYS A 68 -16.75 -0.61 -32.65
N CYS A 69 -15.80 0.15 -32.10
CA CYS A 69 -16.06 1.28 -31.24
C CYS A 69 -15.63 2.60 -31.90
N ASP A 70 -16.37 3.66 -31.64
CA ASP A 70 -16.05 4.99 -32.12
C ASP A 70 -15.30 5.84 -31.09
N LYS A 71 -15.01 7.08 -31.47
CA LYS A 71 -14.23 8.04 -30.69
C LYS A 71 -14.99 8.61 -29.48
N VAL A 72 -16.29 8.35 -29.42
CA VAL A 72 -17.22 8.89 -28.42
C VAL A 72 -17.82 7.74 -27.60
N CYS A 73 -17.13 6.59 -27.56
CA CYS A 73 -17.50 5.41 -26.79
C CYS A 73 -18.89 4.86 -27.15
N LYS A 74 -19.25 4.92 -28.44
CA LYS A 74 -20.45 4.30 -29.02
C LYS A 74 -20.07 3.22 -30.02
N LEU A 75 -20.91 2.19 -30.11
CA LEU A 75 -20.72 1.13 -31.10
C LEU A 75 -20.97 1.68 -32.49
N ARG A 76 -20.14 1.26 -33.46
CA ARG A 76 -20.31 1.57 -34.88
C ARG A 76 -21.44 0.75 -35.49
N ARG A 77 -22.66 0.98 -35.04
CA ARG A 77 -23.87 0.27 -35.51
C ARG A 77 -24.10 0.44 -37.01
N ASN A 78 -23.68 1.57 -37.58
CA ASN A 78 -23.68 1.82 -39.02
C ASN A 78 -22.75 0.88 -39.81
N GLN A 79 -21.77 0.26 -39.16
CA GLN A 79 -20.88 -0.78 -39.71
C GLN A 79 -21.29 -2.19 -39.26
N GLY A 80 -22.45 -2.33 -38.62
CA GLY A 80 -22.98 -3.61 -38.15
C GLY A 80 -22.39 -4.09 -36.82
N ALA A 81 -21.70 -3.23 -36.06
CA ALA A 81 -21.19 -3.59 -34.74
C ALA A 81 -22.33 -3.74 -33.73
N VAL A 82 -22.33 -4.88 -33.02
CA VAL A 82 -23.27 -5.17 -31.93
C VAL A 82 -22.57 -5.39 -30.59
N CYS A 83 -21.24 -5.45 -30.59
CA CYS A 83 -20.38 -5.52 -29.41
C CYS A 83 -18.98 -4.99 -29.74
N SER A 84 -18.15 -4.85 -28.71
CA SER A 84 -16.74 -4.47 -28.82
C SER A 84 -15.82 -5.65 -28.48
N ASP A 85 -14.82 -5.89 -29.33
CA ASP A 85 -13.85 -6.97 -29.14
C ASP A 85 -12.92 -6.70 -27.94
N LYS A 86 -12.68 -5.42 -27.60
CA LYS A 86 -11.84 -5.04 -26.46
C LYS A 86 -12.55 -5.12 -25.12
N ASN A 87 -13.86 -4.82 -25.07
CA ASN A 87 -14.58 -4.75 -23.81
C ASN A 87 -15.41 -6.01 -23.51
N SER A 88 -15.72 -6.83 -24.51
CA SER A 88 -16.64 -7.97 -24.36
C SER A 88 -15.96 -9.31 -24.65
N PRO A 89 -15.85 -10.22 -23.66
CA PRO A 89 -15.18 -11.52 -23.83
C PRO A 89 -15.93 -12.48 -24.78
N CYS A 90 -17.20 -12.21 -25.08
CA CYS A 90 -17.99 -12.96 -26.05
C CYS A 90 -18.19 -12.22 -27.38
N CYS A 91 -17.31 -11.29 -27.72
CA CYS A 91 -17.32 -10.57 -28.99
C CYS A 91 -16.14 -10.98 -29.87
N HIS A 92 -16.38 -11.12 -31.16
CA HIS A 92 -15.34 -11.27 -32.17
C HIS A 92 -15.76 -10.63 -33.48
N ASN A 93 -14.91 -9.78 -34.05
CA ASN A 93 -15.21 -9.00 -35.25
C ASN A 93 -16.56 -8.26 -35.13
N CYS A 94 -16.76 -7.59 -33.99
CA CYS A 94 -17.94 -6.77 -33.71
C CYS A 94 -19.27 -7.54 -33.65
N ARG A 95 -19.22 -8.87 -33.57
CA ARG A 95 -20.38 -9.76 -33.50
C ARG A 95 -20.27 -10.70 -32.32
N TYR A 96 -21.42 -11.13 -31.80
CA TYR A 96 -21.45 -12.10 -30.71
C TYR A 96 -20.87 -13.44 -31.19
N LEU A 97 -19.98 -14.00 -30.38
CA LEU A 97 -19.49 -15.36 -30.58
C LEU A 97 -20.64 -16.35 -30.45
N PRO A 98 -20.65 -17.44 -31.25
CA PRO A 98 -21.71 -18.44 -31.19
C PRO A 98 -21.73 -19.14 -29.82
N ALA A 99 -22.88 -19.75 -29.50
CA ALA A 99 -23.07 -20.45 -28.25
C ALA A 99 -22.01 -21.55 -28.06
N GLY A 100 -21.44 -21.64 -26.86
CA GLY A 100 -20.46 -22.67 -26.52
C GLY A 100 -18.99 -22.24 -26.59
N ASN A 101 -18.67 -21.06 -27.12
CA ASN A 101 -17.30 -20.51 -27.05
C ASN A 101 -16.91 -20.23 -25.59
N LYS A 102 -15.75 -20.69 -25.16
CA LYS A 102 -15.28 -20.51 -23.77
C LYS A 102 -14.85 -19.07 -23.54
N CYS A 103 -15.40 -18.42 -22.52
CA CYS A 103 -15.12 -17.02 -22.18
C CYS A 103 -14.57 -16.84 -20.76
N ARG A 104 -14.73 -17.83 -19.87
CA ARG A 104 -14.06 -17.89 -18.57
C ARG A 104 -13.50 -19.28 -18.35
N GLU A 105 -12.26 -19.36 -17.89
CA GLU A 105 -11.68 -20.60 -17.38
C GLU A 105 -12.32 -21.01 -16.06
N ALA A 106 -12.27 -22.31 -15.76
CA ALA A 106 -12.68 -22.82 -14.46
C ALA A 106 -11.72 -22.31 -13.36
N GLN A 107 -12.29 -21.78 -12.28
CA GLN A 107 -11.56 -21.25 -11.12
C GLN A 107 -11.81 -22.15 -9.90
N TYR A 108 -10.91 -23.11 -9.68
CA TYR A 108 -11.00 -24.03 -8.53
C TYR A 108 -10.87 -23.31 -7.18
N ALA A 109 -10.09 -22.22 -7.13
CA ALA A 109 -9.90 -21.39 -5.94
C ALA A 109 -11.19 -20.80 -5.38
N THR A 110 -12.10 -20.40 -6.28
CA THR A 110 -13.39 -19.80 -5.97
C THR A 110 -14.56 -20.76 -6.18
N CYS A 111 -14.30 -22.02 -6.53
CA CYS A 111 -15.30 -23.04 -6.84
C CYS A 111 -16.26 -22.64 -7.96
N GLU A 112 -15.72 -22.06 -9.03
CA GLU A 112 -16.47 -21.59 -10.20
C GLU A 112 -16.09 -22.42 -11.43
N GLN A 113 -17.07 -23.00 -12.12
CA GLN A 113 -16.84 -23.75 -13.36
C GLN A 113 -16.43 -22.82 -14.50
N GLU A 114 -16.01 -23.41 -15.62
CA GLU A 114 -15.88 -22.65 -16.87
C GLU A 114 -17.24 -22.05 -17.27
N SER A 115 -17.19 -20.93 -17.98
CA SER A 115 -18.37 -20.30 -18.57
C SER A 115 -18.18 -20.13 -20.06
N ARG A 116 -19.30 -20.23 -20.78
CA ARG A 116 -19.34 -20.22 -22.24
C ARG A 116 -20.34 -19.17 -22.70
N CYS A 117 -20.03 -18.54 -23.83
CA CYS A 117 -20.87 -17.55 -24.47
C CYS A 117 -22.24 -18.14 -24.79
N SER A 118 -23.29 -17.35 -24.60
CA SER A 118 -24.67 -17.74 -24.84
C SER A 118 -25.05 -17.70 -26.33
N GLY A 119 -24.25 -17.04 -27.17
CA GLY A 119 -24.59 -16.76 -28.57
C GLY A 119 -25.54 -15.58 -28.77
N LYS A 120 -26.07 -15.00 -27.68
CA LYS A 120 -27.14 -13.98 -27.74
C LYS A 120 -26.71 -12.61 -27.21
N GLY A 121 -25.51 -12.48 -26.65
CA GLY A 121 -25.01 -11.25 -26.05
C GLY A 121 -23.49 -11.23 -25.95
N ALA A 122 -22.96 -10.04 -25.65
CA ALA A 122 -21.52 -9.77 -25.54
C ALA A 122 -20.92 -10.17 -24.18
N GLU A 123 -21.78 -10.24 -23.15
CA GLU A 123 -21.36 -10.61 -21.80
C GLU A 123 -21.12 -12.11 -21.67
N CYS A 124 -20.04 -12.48 -20.98
CA CYS A 124 -19.82 -13.85 -20.56
C CYS A 124 -20.74 -14.15 -19.35
N PRO A 125 -21.62 -15.16 -19.45
CA PRO A 125 -22.49 -15.55 -18.34
C PRO A 125 -21.70 -15.83 -17.06
N LYS A 126 -22.32 -15.62 -15.90
CA LYS A 126 -21.71 -15.99 -14.62
C LYS A 126 -21.43 -17.49 -14.59
N SER A 127 -20.22 -17.86 -14.18
CA SER A 127 -19.81 -19.25 -14.01
C SER A 127 -20.74 -19.96 -13.02
N ALA A 128 -21.15 -21.18 -13.39
CA ALA A 128 -21.89 -22.06 -12.49
C ALA A 128 -21.00 -22.48 -11.31
N PRO A 129 -21.55 -22.76 -10.12
CA PRO A 129 -20.77 -23.31 -9.02
C PRO A 129 -20.24 -24.69 -9.40
N MET A 130 -19.00 -25.00 -9.00
CA MET A 130 -18.46 -26.36 -9.12
C MET A 130 -19.30 -27.37 -8.32
N THR A 131 -19.27 -28.63 -8.77
CA THR A 131 -19.92 -29.74 -8.07
C THR A 131 -19.46 -29.82 -6.62
N ASP A 132 -20.40 -30.04 -5.71
CA ASP A 132 -20.09 -30.20 -4.30
C ASP A 132 -19.12 -31.38 -4.10
N GLY A 133 -18.07 -31.16 -3.33
CA GLY A 133 -17.01 -32.15 -3.08
C GLY A 133 -15.80 -32.04 -4.01
N THR A 134 -15.84 -31.23 -5.08
CA THR A 134 -14.66 -30.91 -5.90
C THR A 134 -13.55 -30.31 -5.03
N GLU A 135 -12.33 -30.81 -5.18
CA GLU A 135 -11.17 -30.29 -4.44
C GLU A 135 -10.84 -28.86 -4.91
N CYS A 136 -10.62 -27.98 -3.94
CA CYS A 136 -10.22 -26.58 -4.17
C CYS A 136 -8.90 -26.29 -3.44
N LEU A 137 -8.57 -25.01 -3.23
CA LEU A 137 -7.32 -24.60 -2.58
C LEU A 137 -7.14 -25.33 -1.23
N GLU A 138 -5.88 -25.68 -0.94
CA GLU A 138 -5.49 -26.24 0.36
C GLU A 138 -6.24 -27.52 0.77
N ARG A 139 -6.52 -28.41 -0.19
CA ARG A 139 -7.30 -29.66 0.00
C ARG A 139 -8.71 -29.41 0.56
N GLY A 140 -9.19 -28.18 0.41
CA GLY A 140 -10.57 -27.82 0.68
C GLY A 140 -11.52 -28.50 -0.30
N LYS A 141 -12.82 -28.38 -0.03
CA LYS A 141 -13.87 -28.89 -0.92
C LYS A 141 -14.89 -27.81 -1.24
N CYS A 142 -15.33 -27.78 -2.49
CA CYS A 142 -16.40 -26.93 -2.92
C CYS A 142 -17.73 -27.34 -2.26
N ARG A 143 -18.47 -26.34 -1.77
CA ARG A 143 -19.85 -26.48 -1.32
C ARG A 143 -20.63 -25.23 -1.71
N MET A 144 -21.68 -25.39 -2.52
CA MET A 144 -22.53 -24.29 -3.00
C MET A 144 -21.73 -23.13 -3.64
N GLY A 145 -20.69 -23.44 -4.42
CA GLY A 145 -19.84 -22.43 -5.08
C GLY A 145 -18.93 -21.66 -4.13
N LYS A 146 -18.60 -22.22 -2.97
CA LYS A 146 -17.58 -21.70 -2.04
C LYS A 146 -16.57 -22.79 -1.71
N CYS A 147 -15.29 -22.43 -1.69
CA CYS A 147 -14.24 -23.34 -1.22
C CYS A 147 -14.28 -23.40 0.31
N ILE A 148 -14.61 -24.57 0.86
CA ILE A 148 -14.59 -24.85 2.30
C ILE A 148 -13.23 -25.44 2.64
N PRO A 149 -12.44 -24.85 3.56
CA PRO A 149 -11.10 -25.36 3.86
C PRO A 149 -11.15 -26.76 4.49
N TYR A 150 -10.04 -27.48 4.41
CA TYR A 150 -9.95 -28.89 4.77
C TYR A 150 -10.53 -29.22 6.17
N CYS A 151 -10.15 -28.48 7.22
CA CYS A 151 -10.59 -28.76 8.59
C CYS A 151 -12.12 -28.64 8.74
N GLU A 152 -12.71 -27.62 8.13
CA GLU A 152 -14.15 -27.36 8.14
C GLU A 152 -14.93 -28.46 7.41
N THR A 153 -14.33 -29.11 6.40
CA THR A 153 -14.93 -30.30 5.77
C THR A 153 -15.02 -31.50 6.72
N GLN A 154 -14.16 -31.54 7.74
CA GLN A 154 -14.11 -32.57 8.79
C GLN A 154 -14.85 -32.14 10.07
N SER A 155 -15.63 -31.05 10.03
CA SER A 155 -16.29 -30.46 11.20
C SER A 155 -15.31 -30.00 12.30
N LEU A 156 -14.10 -29.62 11.89
CA LEU A 156 -13.07 -28.99 12.72
C LEU A 156 -12.86 -27.54 12.27
N GLN A 157 -12.01 -26.80 12.97
CA GLN A 157 -11.63 -25.44 12.59
C GLN A 157 -10.16 -25.38 12.18
N SER A 158 -9.89 -24.65 11.10
CA SER A 158 -8.54 -24.37 10.65
C SER A 158 -7.78 -23.53 11.68
N CYS A 159 -6.53 -23.89 11.95
CA CYS A 159 -5.69 -23.14 12.86
C CYS A 159 -4.19 -23.39 12.60
N MET A 160 -3.34 -22.64 13.30
CA MET A 160 -1.89 -22.74 13.22
C MET A 160 -1.38 -23.48 14.46
N CYS A 161 -0.50 -24.47 14.29
CA CYS A 161 0.15 -25.12 15.43
C CYS A 161 1.19 -24.22 16.09
N ASP A 162 1.26 -24.27 17.42
CA ASP A 162 2.14 -23.41 18.23
C ASP A 162 3.60 -23.90 18.30
N THR A 163 3.86 -25.15 17.88
CA THR A 163 5.19 -25.77 17.88
C THR A 163 5.91 -25.47 16.56
N ILE A 164 7.17 -25.01 16.61
CA ILE A 164 7.97 -24.67 15.41
C ILE A 164 8.00 -25.83 14.39
N GLY A 165 8.10 -27.07 14.87
CA GLY A 165 8.16 -28.26 14.01
C GLY A 165 6.83 -28.63 13.32
N ASP A 166 5.69 -28.16 13.83
CA ASP A 166 4.36 -28.40 13.25
C ASP A 166 3.73 -27.15 12.65
N ALA A 167 4.32 -25.97 12.87
CA ALA A 167 3.78 -24.68 12.42
C ALA A 167 3.60 -24.58 10.90
N CYS A 168 4.33 -25.39 10.14
CA CYS A 168 4.23 -25.50 8.68
C CYS A 168 3.49 -26.75 8.19
N LYS A 169 2.80 -27.42 9.10
CA LYS A 169 1.87 -28.51 8.81
C LYS A 169 0.45 -27.99 8.90
N ARG A 170 -0.46 -28.62 8.16
CA ARG A 170 -1.89 -28.33 8.29
C ARG A 170 -2.38 -28.75 9.68
N CYS A 171 -2.89 -27.79 10.43
CA CYS A 171 -3.40 -28.01 11.77
C CYS A 171 -4.89 -27.71 11.87
N CYS A 172 -5.59 -28.52 12.65
CA CYS A 172 -6.99 -28.35 12.97
C CYS A 172 -7.18 -28.30 14.48
N ARG A 173 -8.34 -27.80 14.91
CA ARG A 173 -8.80 -27.88 16.30
C ARG A 173 -10.28 -28.21 16.35
N MET A 174 -10.75 -28.76 17.47
CA MET A 174 -12.17 -29.09 17.65
C MET A 174 -13.01 -27.83 17.88
N ASN A 175 -12.63 -27.01 18.85
CA ASN A 175 -13.29 -25.73 19.14
C ASN A 175 -12.26 -24.59 19.26
N LEU A 176 -12.76 -23.35 19.37
CA LEU A 176 -11.91 -22.15 19.52
C LEU A 176 -10.97 -22.17 20.72
N ASN A 177 -11.33 -22.92 21.78
CA ASN A 177 -10.57 -23.01 23.03
C ASN A 177 -9.61 -24.20 23.07
N ASP A 178 -9.68 -25.09 22.08
CA ASP A 178 -8.87 -26.30 22.05
C ASP A 178 -7.52 -26.03 21.36
N THR A 179 -6.49 -26.75 21.81
CA THR A 179 -5.15 -26.68 21.21
C THR A 179 -5.17 -27.24 19.79
N CYS A 180 -4.43 -26.59 18.90
CA CYS A 180 -4.24 -27.06 17.54
C CYS A 180 -3.40 -28.33 17.50
N PHE A 181 -3.81 -29.26 16.64
CA PHE A 181 -3.07 -30.50 16.39
C PHE A 181 -2.83 -30.67 14.88
N PRO A 182 -1.66 -31.23 14.48
CA PRO A 182 -1.38 -31.50 13.08
C PRO A 182 -2.24 -32.67 12.57
N VAL A 183 -2.72 -32.54 11.33
CA VAL A 183 -3.49 -33.59 10.65
C VAL A 183 -2.62 -34.80 10.32
N THR A 184 -3.18 -36.01 10.41
CA THR A 184 -2.52 -37.26 9.99
C THR A 184 -3.23 -37.85 8.76
N PRO A 185 -2.52 -38.20 7.66
CA PRO A 185 -1.08 -38.03 7.44
C PRO A 185 -0.67 -36.55 7.37
N HIS A 186 0.58 -36.27 7.76
CA HIS A 186 1.12 -34.92 7.77
C HIS A 186 1.01 -34.28 6.38
N ASP A 187 0.43 -33.08 6.35
CA ASP A 187 0.25 -32.28 5.14
C ASP A 187 1.07 -31.00 5.29
N ILE A 188 2.10 -30.84 4.44
CA ILE A 188 3.04 -29.72 4.52
C ILE A 188 2.46 -28.54 3.73
N LEU A 189 2.40 -27.37 4.37
CA LEU A 189 1.89 -26.15 3.76
C LEU A 189 2.89 -25.61 2.72
N PRO A 190 2.41 -24.94 1.65
CA PRO A 190 3.28 -24.39 0.62
C PRO A 190 4.20 -23.28 1.16
N ASP A 191 5.29 -23.02 0.44
CA ASP A 191 6.22 -21.96 0.81
C ASP A 191 5.54 -20.59 0.79
N GLY A 192 5.87 -19.74 1.77
CA GLY A 192 5.22 -18.44 1.96
C GLY A 192 3.91 -18.50 2.74
N THR A 193 3.46 -19.67 3.21
CA THR A 193 2.36 -19.74 4.18
C THR A 193 2.81 -19.14 5.53
N PRO A 194 2.02 -18.22 6.14
CA PRO A 194 2.33 -17.68 7.46
C PRO A 194 2.39 -18.79 8.53
N CYS A 195 3.40 -18.74 9.38
CA CYS A 195 3.59 -19.60 10.55
C CYS A 195 3.87 -18.76 11.81
N ILE A 196 4.06 -19.39 12.97
CA ILE A 196 4.06 -18.72 14.28
C ILE A 196 5.00 -17.51 14.40
N HIS A 197 6.16 -17.55 13.73
CA HIS A 197 7.19 -16.51 13.80
C HIS A 197 7.65 -16.02 12.42
N GLY A 198 6.98 -16.39 11.33
CA GLY A 198 7.38 -15.98 9.99
C GLY A 198 6.66 -16.76 8.89
N PHE A 199 7.41 -17.39 7.99
CA PHE A 199 6.85 -18.12 6.84
C PHE A 199 7.45 -19.52 6.70
N CYS A 200 6.65 -20.39 6.13
CA CYS A 200 7.10 -21.71 5.74
C CYS A 200 8.05 -21.64 4.55
N ASN A 201 9.18 -22.32 4.69
CA ASN A 201 10.17 -22.55 3.65
C ASN A 201 10.62 -24.01 3.75
N ASN A 202 10.37 -24.81 2.72
CA ASN A 202 10.64 -26.25 2.70
C ASN A 202 10.08 -26.99 3.94
N GLY A 203 8.89 -26.59 4.41
CA GLY A 203 8.22 -27.18 5.57
C GLY A 203 8.79 -26.76 6.95
N VAL A 204 9.73 -25.82 7.00
CA VAL A 204 10.26 -25.23 8.24
C VAL A 204 9.77 -23.80 8.38
N CYS A 205 9.35 -23.43 9.60
CA CYS A 205 8.95 -22.06 9.91
C CYS A 205 10.19 -21.18 10.09
N GLU A 206 10.55 -20.42 9.07
CA GLU A 206 11.64 -19.46 9.11
C GLU A 206 11.15 -18.12 9.67
N LYS A 207 11.89 -17.56 10.63
CA LYS A 207 11.54 -16.27 11.21
C LYS A 207 11.74 -15.17 10.19
N THR A 208 10.74 -14.29 10.01
CA THR A 208 10.99 -13.05 9.30
C THR A 208 11.67 -12.08 10.23
N ILE A 209 12.82 -11.56 9.81
CA ILE A 209 13.47 -10.44 10.49
C ILE A 209 12.61 -9.21 10.22
N GLN A 210 11.50 -9.06 10.95
CA GLN A 210 10.81 -7.80 11.09
C GLN A 210 11.12 -7.22 12.46
N ASP A 211 12.39 -6.88 12.67
CA ASP A 211 12.75 -5.87 13.65
C ASP A 211 14.11 -5.29 13.30
N VAL A 212 14.10 -4.10 12.71
CA VAL A 212 15.30 -3.25 12.63
C VAL A 212 15.84 -3.00 14.04
N VAL A 213 14.98 -3.06 15.06
CA VAL A 213 15.29 -2.84 16.47
C VAL A 213 16.04 -4.02 17.11
N GLU A 214 15.69 -5.27 16.85
CA GLU A 214 16.46 -6.44 17.34
C GLU A 214 17.90 -6.42 16.80
N ARG A 215 18.08 -6.05 15.52
CA ARG A 215 19.43 -5.87 14.93
C ARG A 215 20.28 -4.81 15.62
N PHE A 216 19.67 -3.77 16.20
CA PHE A 216 20.41 -2.76 16.96
C PHE A 216 20.75 -3.23 18.38
N TRP A 217 19.92 -4.06 19.00
CA TRP A 217 20.16 -4.57 20.35
C TRP A 217 21.24 -5.66 20.39
N ASP A 218 21.34 -6.54 19.39
CA ASP A 218 22.43 -7.52 19.29
C ASP A 218 23.82 -6.83 19.28
N ILE A 219 23.92 -5.66 18.62
CA ILE A 219 25.15 -4.87 18.57
C ILE A 219 25.48 -4.25 19.94
N ILE A 220 24.48 -3.91 20.76
CA ILE A 220 24.66 -3.26 22.06
C ILE A 220 24.94 -4.31 23.15
N GLU A 221 24.32 -5.48 23.10
CA GLU A 221 24.51 -6.55 24.08
C GLU A 221 25.89 -7.23 23.96
N ASP A 222 26.48 -7.27 22.76
CA ASP A 222 27.84 -7.79 22.55
C ASP A 222 28.97 -6.84 23.02
N ILE A 223 28.64 -5.63 23.47
CA ILE A 223 29.60 -4.66 24.00
C ILE A 223 29.93 -5.04 25.45
N ASN A 224 30.90 -5.94 25.61
CA ASN A 224 31.43 -6.31 26.92
C ASN A 224 32.14 -5.10 27.58
N ILE A 225 31.64 -4.68 28.75
CA ILE A 225 32.22 -3.58 29.58
C ILE A 225 33.73 -3.73 29.77
N ASN A 226 34.22 -4.97 29.87
CA ASN A 226 35.65 -5.22 30.05
C ASN A 226 36.49 -4.87 28.81
N LYS A 227 35.95 -5.09 27.60
CA LYS A 227 36.60 -4.67 26.35
C LYS A 227 36.50 -3.17 26.16
N VAL A 228 35.36 -2.55 26.52
CA VAL A 228 35.20 -1.09 26.47
C VAL A 228 36.17 -0.39 27.40
N LEU A 229 36.33 -0.88 28.64
CA LEU A 229 37.30 -0.34 29.59
C LEU A 229 38.74 -0.50 29.12
N LEU A 230 39.08 -1.63 28.48
CA LEU A 230 40.39 -1.84 27.86
C LEU A 230 40.63 -0.88 26.69
N ILE A 231 39.65 -0.69 25.80
CA ILE A 231 39.74 0.24 24.66
C ILE A 231 39.85 1.70 25.14
N LEU A 232 39.08 2.09 26.17
CA LEU A 232 39.12 3.41 26.80
C LEU A 232 40.47 3.65 27.49
N ARG A 233 41.02 2.63 28.16
CA ARG A 233 42.34 2.71 28.81
C ARG A 233 43.46 2.85 27.78
N ASP A 234 43.44 2.03 26.74
CA ASP A 234 44.49 1.98 25.73
C ASP A 234 44.44 3.22 24.80
N ASN A 235 43.28 3.88 24.70
CA ASN A 235 43.07 5.11 23.93
C ASN A 235 42.57 6.27 24.81
N VAL A 236 43.19 6.45 25.98
CA VAL A 236 42.79 7.48 26.97
C VAL A 236 42.71 8.88 26.37
N VAL A 237 43.60 9.24 25.45
CA VAL A 237 43.58 10.54 24.76
C VAL A 237 42.35 10.69 23.87
N GLY A 238 42.00 9.66 23.11
CA GLY A 238 40.81 9.65 22.25
C GLY A 238 39.51 9.70 23.06
N ALA A 239 39.46 8.96 24.17
CA ALA A 239 38.34 9.00 25.10
C ALA A 239 38.11 10.40 25.70
N VAL A 240 39.18 11.08 26.13
CA VAL A 240 39.10 12.46 26.65
C VAL A 240 38.61 13.42 25.57
N ILE A 241 39.07 13.29 24.32
CA ILE A 241 38.59 14.14 23.21
C ILE A 241 37.09 13.91 22.94
N ILE A 242 36.62 12.67 22.93
CA ILE A 242 35.21 12.34 22.68
C ILE A 242 34.33 12.86 23.82
N VAL A 243 34.72 12.62 25.08
CA VAL A 243 33.93 13.08 26.23
C VAL A 243 33.92 14.61 26.32
N THR A 244 35.06 15.26 26.05
CA THR A 244 35.11 16.73 26.06
C THR A 244 34.29 17.32 24.91
N THR A 245 34.37 16.79 23.69
CA THR A 245 33.53 17.27 22.57
C THR A 245 32.04 17.06 22.83
N LEU A 246 31.63 15.93 23.40
CA LEU A 246 30.23 15.66 23.76
C LEU A 246 29.68 16.61 24.83
N ILE A 247 30.51 17.16 25.72
CA ILE A 247 30.09 18.10 26.77
C ILE A 247 30.19 19.55 26.27
N TRP A 248 31.32 19.92 25.67
CA TRP A 248 31.63 21.30 25.34
C TRP A 248 30.95 21.78 24.06
N VAL A 249 30.70 20.92 23.07
CA VAL A 249 29.98 21.33 21.84
C VAL A 249 28.52 21.71 22.15
N PRO A 250 27.73 20.89 22.89
CA PRO A 250 26.37 21.28 23.27
C PRO A 250 26.34 22.49 24.20
N ALA A 251 27.26 22.57 25.18
CA ALA A 251 27.36 23.73 26.08
C ALA A 251 27.68 25.02 25.31
N SER A 252 28.61 24.97 24.35
CA SER A 252 28.95 26.11 23.49
C SER A 252 27.77 26.53 22.60
N CYS A 253 27.06 25.57 22.01
CA CYS A 253 25.83 25.83 21.27
C CYS A 253 24.74 26.46 22.15
N LEU A 254 24.57 25.99 23.39
CA LEU A 254 23.61 26.53 24.35
C LEU A 254 23.97 27.96 24.79
N ILE A 255 25.25 28.20 25.10
CA ILE A 255 25.75 29.54 25.45
C ILE A 255 25.53 30.50 24.27
N ASN A 256 25.92 30.13 23.05
CA ASN A 256 25.70 30.93 21.85
C ASN A 256 24.20 31.20 21.60
N TYR A 257 23.34 30.23 21.86
CA TYR A 257 21.89 30.41 21.79
C TYR A 257 21.39 31.43 22.83
N ILE A 258 21.85 31.34 24.08
CA ILE A 258 21.51 32.28 25.15
C ILE A 258 22.04 33.69 24.84
N ASP A 259 23.26 33.79 24.33
CA ASP A 259 23.91 35.06 24.04
C ASP A 259 23.23 35.78 22.86
N LYS A 260 22.89 35.05 21.79
CA LYS A 260 22.02 35.56 20.71
C LYS A 260 20.65 35.98 21.22
N LYS A 261 20.10 35.31 22.23
CA LYS A 261 18.83 35.70 22.85
C LYS A 261 18.96 36.98 23.67
N ARG A 262 20.08 37.19 24.38
CA ARG A 262 20.37 38.42 25.13
C ARG A 262 20.64 39.61 24.22
N LEU A 263 21.39 39.44 23.13
CA LEU A 263 21.59 40.50 22.12
C LEU A 263 20.29 40.93 21.43
N ARG A 264 19.30 40.04 21.33
CA ARG A 264 17.97 40.33 20.80
C ARG A 264 17.00 40.89 21.84
N ALA A 265 17.38 40.91 23.11
CA ALA A 265 16.62 41.62 24.13
C ALA A 265 16.92 43.12 23.98
N PRO A 266 15.94 43.96 23.61
CA PRO A 266 16.16 45.41 23.56
C PRO A 266 16.52 45.92 24.95
N ASP A 267 17.62 46.66 25.01
CA ASP A 267 18.09 47.36 26.20
C ASP A 267 16.96 48.27 26.72
N ARG A 268 16.45 47.98 27.92
CA ARG A 268 15.31 48.68 28.55
C ARG A 268 15.61 50.18 28.73
N ASP A 269 16.87 50.57 28.64
CA ASP A 269 17.34 51.95 28.77
C ASP A 269 16.97 52.86 27.58
N TYR A 270 16.66 52.32 26.40
CA TYR A 270 16.19 53.15 25.26
C TYR A 270 14.75 53.66 25.44
N LEU A 271 13.91 52.97 26.22
CA LEU A 271 12.53 53.41 26.45
C LEU A 271 12.44 54.57 27.46
N LEU A 272 13.40 54.69 28.38
CA LEU A 272 13.45 55.79 29.35
C LEU A 272 13.90 57.12 28.72
N ARG A 273 14.66 57.08 27.62
CA ARG A 273 15.18 58.29 26.96
C ARG A 273 14.19 58.94 25.99
N ARG A 274 13.03 58.31 25.74
CA ARG A 274 12.01 58.80 24.81
C ARG A 274 11.00 59.76 25.44
N ASP A 275 10.99 59.86 26.77
CA ASP A 275 10.07 60.71 27.55
C ASP A 275 10.69 62.03 28.03
N ASP A 276 11.88 62.43 27.54
CA ASP A 276 12.46 63.75 27.81
C ASP A 276 11.88 64.81 26.84
N PRO A 277 11.08 65.80 27.31
CA PRO A 277 10.36 66.74 26.42
C PRO A 277 11.21 67.85 25.80
N TRP A 278 12.53 67.84 25.95
CA TRP A 278 13.36 69.05 25.79
C TRP A 278 14.47 69.01 24.74
N ASN A 279 14.43 68.13 23.73
CA ASN A 279 15.35 68.25 22.58
C ASN A 279 14.78 67.61 21.30
N ALA A 280 14.24 68.44 20.40
CA ALA A 280 14.18 68.12 18.97
C ALA A 280 15.45 68.69 18.30
N PRO A 281 16.09 67.96 17.37
CA PRO A 281 16.01 68.45 16.00
C PRO A 281 15.96 67.39 14.87
N ASP A 282 15.27 67.81 13.82
CA ASP A 282 15.46 67.59 12.38
C ASP A 282 15.18 66.23 11.72
N ALA A 283 14.00 66.21 11.08
CA ALA A 283 13.58 65.26 10.07
C ALA A 283 14.55 65.24 8.85
N LYS A 284 15.28 64.14 8.68
CA LYS A 284 15.91 63.82 7.39
C LYS A 284 14.85 63.29 6.41
N ARG A 285 14.60 64.05 5.34
CA ARG A 285 13.81 63.61 4.17
C ARG A 285 14.51 62.46 3.45
N VAL A 286 13.82 61.35 3.24
CA VAL A 286 14.26 60.26 2.36
C VAL A 286 13.69 60.52 0.96
N ILE A 287 14.56 60.65 -0.05
CA ILE A 287 14.17 60.74 -1.46
C ILE A 287 14.23 59.33 -2.05
N CYS A 288 13.08 58.79 -2.48
CA CYS A 288 13.01 57.55 -3.24
C CYS A 288 13.10 57.86 -4.74
N MET A 289 14.20 57.47 -5.40
CA MET A 289 14.28 57.49 -6.86
C MET A 289 13.86 56.12 -7.42
N LYS A 290 12.90 56.10 -8.35
CA LYS A 290 12.56 54.93 -9.17
C LYS A 290 13.41 54.94 -10.44
N VAL A 291 14.13 53.85 -10.70
CA VAL A 291 14.90 53.66 -11.95
C VAL A 291 13.98 53.05 -13.02
N PRO A 292 13.93 53.57 -14.26
CA PRO A 292 13.13 52.98 -15.33
C PRO A 292 13.87 51.80 -16.00
N HIS A 293 13.12 50.72 -16.26
CA HIS A 293 13.57 49.56 -17.02
C HIS A 293 13.63 49.92 -18.52
N ARG A 294 14.78 49.68 -19.17
CA ARG A 294 14.99 49.95 -20.60
C ARG A 294 14.45 48.76 -21.42
N ASN A 295 13.44 49.01 -22.25
CA ASN A 295 12.97 48.06 -23.27
C ASN A 295 14.03 47.90 -24.35
N ASN A 296 14.35 46.66 -24.72
CA ASN A 296 15.22 46.37 -25.85
C ASN A 296 14.36 45.95 -27.06
N PRO A 297 14.49 46.60 -28.24
CA PRO A 297 13.75 46.23 -29.43
C PRO A 297 14.35 45.02 -30.15
N GLN A 298 13.48 44.34 -30.89
CA GLN A 298 13.70 43.20 -31.77
C GLN A 298 14.89 43.38 -32.74
N ALA A 299 15.57 42.27 -33.04
CA ALA A 299 16.33 42.09 -34.26
C ALA A 299 15.82 40.82 -34.97
N MET A 300 15.78 40.92 -36.31
CA MET A 300 15.35 39.94 -37.32
C MET A 300 15.85 38.51 -37.10
#